data_AF-A0A935R410-F1
#
_entry.id   AF-A0A935R410-F1
#
_cell.length_a   1.000
_cell.length_b   1.000
_cell.length_c   1.000
_cell.angle_alpha   90.00
_cell.angle_beta   90.00
_cell.angle_gamma   90.00
#
_symmetry.space_group_name_H-M   'P 1'
#
loop_
_entity.id
_entity.type
_entity.pdbx_description
1 polymer ?
#
loop_
_entity_poly.entity_id
_entity_poly.type
_entity_poly.pdbx_seq_one_letter_code
_entity_poly.pdbx_strand_id
1 'polypeptide(L)'
;MADAQPPLTLDQAHQALRHSPKARPWRVHFRFGYGNNAQTKEMTLLAPPDRGALVLLRVHNGILLLQPASVRVYAPVEESELEPLLGSLRGIHNIPITINDASAPPFGERPVDVPAVEVRERPEPMGDLLALGLDIGGTGMKACAVRDGRIVRFGQAETWPEGERGLDSLVTRGRALIEKVREGEAAGSLGVGFASPMGVGGQVVGLSTVMQQRLGEGVNLSHLPARFAEGIVDGPVAFFNDLANLGRSLSGEGRRRLLRLQVGTSFGGCWIDADGTVNAAELGRLIIDARPDAREHTYLPLRGAMKSYLSNYGLALTYEEVVGEAVTARDVGFRWRDLNQAQDPRGQALMDWFLAWIDGVVAEARCFLPGLREVEIGGSMLQEGTGRLLRPALERRSQEVTLTLARDPGYDGALAAARAPLLMTPLRGLRRLG
;
A
#
# COMPACT_ATOMS: atom_id res chain seq x y z
N MET A 1 -17.47 -20.23 -22.61
CA MET A 1 -16.54 -19.48 -21.75
C MET A 1 -15.27 -19.33 -22.57
N ALA A 2 -14.89 -18.09 -22.94
CA ALA A 2 -13.58 -17.91 -23.55
C ALA A 2 -12.52 -18.32 -22.51
N ASP A 3 -11.54 -19.12 -22.90
CA ASP A 3 -10.40 -19.48 -22.05
C ASP A 3 -9.67 -18.19 -21.69
N ALA A 4 -10.07 -17.56 -20.57
CA ALA A 4 -9.38 -16.40 -20.04
C ALA A 4 -7.96 -16.87 -19.69
N GLN A 5 -7.00 -16.51 -20.54
CA GLN A 5 -5.61 -16.84 -20.30
C GLN A 5 -5.22 -16.29 -18.92
N PRO A 6 -4.46 -17.07 -18.13
CA PRO A 6 -3.99 -16.60 -16.84
C PRO A 6 -3.22 -15.28 -17.02
N PRO A 7 -3.29 -14.37 -16.04
CA PRO A 7 -2.60 -13.09 -16.15
C PRO A 7 -1.10 -13.30 -16.35
N LEU A 8 -0.50 -12.59 -17.31
CA LEU A 8 0.96 -12.52 -17.46
C LEU A 8 1.50 -11.47 -16.49
N THR A 9 1.92 -11.93 -15.32
CA THR A 9 2.50 -11.05 -14.30
C THR A 9 3.85 -10.48 -14.75
N LEU A 10 4.24 -9.34 -14.20
CA LEU A 10 5.54 -8.73 -14.47
C LEU A 10 6.71 -9.67 -14.14
N ASP A 11 6.61 -10.44 -13.05
CA ASP A 11 7.63 -11.43 -12.73
C ASP A 11 7.73 -12.51 -13.80
N GLN A 12 6.61 -13.12 -14.21
CA GLN A 12 6.60 -14.13 -15.27
C GLN A 12 7.15 -13.58 -16.58
N ALA A 13 6.79 -12.35 -16.96
CA ALA A 13 7.33 -11.69 -18.14
C ALA A 13 8.87 -11.58 -18.04
N HIS A 14 9.40 -11.18 -16.88
CA HIS A 14 10.85 -11.13 -16.66
C HIS A 14 11.53 -12.51 -16.65
N GLN A 15 10.93 -13.53 -16.04
CA GLN A 15 11.49 -14.88 -16.07
C GLN A 15 11.59 -15.38 -17.51
N ALA A 16 10.58 -15.14 -18.34
CA ALA A 16 10.63 -15.49 -19.76
C ALA A 16 11.79 -14.78 -20.50
N LEU A 17 12.06 -13.51 -20.18
CA LEU A 17 13.19 -12.78 -20.77
C LEU A 17 14.55 -13.36 -20.38
N ARG A 18 14.72 -13.87 -19.16
CA ARG A 18 15.99 -14.44 -18.67
C ARG A 18 16.45 -15.63 -19.52
N HIS A 19 15.52 -16.39 -20.07
CA HIS A 19 15.80 -17.55 -20.91
C HIS A 19 16.01 -17.20 -22.40
N SER A 20 15.91 -15.92 -22.78
CA SER A 20 16.16 -15.50 -24.15
C SER A 20 17.65 -15.60 -24.49
N PRO A 21 18.03 -16.13 -25.67
CA PRO A 21 19.43 -16.13 -26.11
C PRO A 21 19.98 -14.71 -26.36
N LYS A 22 19.09 -13.72 -26.51
CA LYS A 22 19.44 -12.31 -26.66
C LYS A 22 19.53 -11.57 -25.33
N ALA A 23 19.25 -12.23 -24.20
CA ALA A 23 19.29 -11.58 -22.90
C ALA A 23 20.69 -11.00 -22.64
N ARG A 24 20.71 -9.77 -22.13
CA ARG A 24 21.91 -9.05 -21.70
C ARG A 24 21.70 -8.57 -20.26
N PRO A 25 22.77 -8.43 -19.47
CA PRO A 25 22.66 -7.90 -18.11
C PRO A 25 22.39 -6.40 -18.12
N TRP A 26 21.39 -5.99 -17.35
CA TRP A 26 21.08 -4.62 -16.97
C TRP A 26 21.39 -4.49 -15.48
N ARG A 27 22.33 -3.61 -15.11
CA ARG A 27 22.67 -3.39 -13.70
C ARG A 27 21.90 -2.17 -13.19
N VAL A 28 21.19 -2.32 -12.08
CA VAL A 28 20.37 -1.27 -11.47
C VAL A 28 20.89 -1.01 -10.07
N HIS A 29 21.23 0.24 -9.79
CA HIS A 29 21.77 0.69 -8.51
C HIS A 29 20.75 1.60 -7.83
N PHE A 30 20.23 1.15 -6.69
CA PHE A 30 19.36 1.91 -5.80
C PHE A 30 20.20 2.51 -4.67
N ARG A 31 20.38 3.84 -4.64
CA ARG A 31 21.24 4.52 -3.65
C ARG A 31 20.40 5.17 -2.55
N PHE A 32 20.77 4.99 -1.28
CA PHE A 32 20.00 5.44 -0.11
C PHE A 32 20.58 6.70 0.57
N GLY A 33 21.35 7.49 -0.16
CA GLY A 33 21.94 8.74 0.32
C GLY A 33 22.74 9.46 -0.77
N TYR A 34 23.29 10.63 -0.42
CA TYR A 34 24.13 11.43 -1.31
C TYR A 34 25.63 11.26 -0.97
N GLY A 35 26.50 11.50 -1.96
CA GLY A 35 27.96 11.39 -1.80
C GLY A 35 28.52 9.97 -1.99
N ASN A 36 29.84 9.84 -1.88
CA ASN A 36 30.58 8.61 -2.24
C ASN A 36 30.36 7.44 -1.26
N ASN A 37 29.90 7.72 -0.04
CA ASN A 37 29.66 6.71 1.00
C ASN A 37 28.20 6.25 1.07
N ALA A 38 27.36 6.65 0.11
CA ALA A 38 25.96 6.26 0.08
C ALA A 38 25.81 4.73 -0.06
N GLN A 39 25.05 4.13 0.86
CA GLN A 39 24.67 2.72 0.74
C GLN A 39 23.95 2.50 -0.60
N THR A 40 24.33 1.44 -1.30
CA THR A 40 23.83 1.14 -2.63
C THR A 40 23.40 -0.32 -2.70
N LYS A 41 22.15 -0.57 -3.06
CA LYS A 41 21.67 -1.90 -3.42
C LYS A 41 21.78 -2.08 -4.93
N GLU A 42 22.52 -3.09 -5.35
CA GLU A 42 22.63 -3.47 -6.75
C GLU A 42 21.69 -4.62 -7.08
N MET A 43 21.12 -4.59 -8.29
CA MET A 43 20.37 -5.68 -8.88
C MET A 43 20.80 -5.88 -10.33
N THR A 44 20.92 -7.14 -10.75
CA THR A 44 21.11 -7.48 -12.16
C THR A 44 19.82 -8.06 -12.72
N LEU A 45 19.31 -7.44 -13.78
CA LEU A 45 18.14 -7.90 -14.53
C LEU A 45 18.61 -8.40 -15.90
N LEU A 46 18.20 -9.59 -16.31
CA LEU A 46 18.51 -10.09 -17.65
C LEU A 46 17.33 -9.79 -18.57
N ALA A 47 17.58 -9.06 -19.64
CA ALA A 47 16.58 -8.76 -20.66
C ALA A 47 17.25 -8.53 -22.03
N PRO A 48 16.59 -8.91 -23.14
CA PRO A 48 16.99 -8.46 -24.46
C PRO A 48 17.02 -6.92 -24.56
N PRO A 49 17.93 -6.32 -25.33
CA PRO A 49 18.01 -4.87 -25.53
C PRO A 49 16.68 -4.22 -25.93
N ASP A 50 15.93 -4.84 -26.84
CA ASP A 50 14.62 -4.40 -27.34
C ASP A 50 13.48 -4.52 -26.31
N ARG A 51 13.78 -5.04 -25.12
CA ARG A 51 12.83 -5.23 -24.01
C ARG A 51 13.17 -4.37 -22.79
N GLY A 52 13.95 -3.30 -22.97
CA GLY A 52 14.30 -2.34 -21.92
C GLY A 52 13.10 -1.75 -21.17
N ALA A 53 11.94 -1.63 -21.82
CA ALA A 53 10.72 -1.17 -21.17
C ALA A 53 10.32 -2.00 -19.94
N LEU A 54 10.44 -3.34 -20.03
CA LEU A 54 10.12 -4.23 -18.90
C LEU A 54 11.10 -4.01 -17.74
N VAL A 55 12.38 -3.81 -18.04
CA VAL A 55 13.40 -3.45 -17.03
C VAL A 55 13.00 -2.18 -16.29
N LEU A 56 12.56 -1.15 -17.01
CA LEU A 56 12.12 0.11 -16.40
C LEU A 56 10.85 -0.04 -15.54
N LEU A 57 9.89 -0.90 -15.91
CA LEU A 57 8.74 -1.20 -15.05
C LEU A 57 9.16 -1.84 -13.72
N ARG A 58 10.16 -2.72 -13.75
CA ARG A 58 10.72 -3.31 -12.53
C ARG A 58 11.56 -2.31 -11.74
N VAL A 59 12.29 -1.40 -12.40
CA VAL A 59 12.95 -0.25 -11.73
C VAL A 59 11.93 0.59 -10.97
N HIS A 60 10.79 0.92 -11.60
CA HIS A 60 9.69 1.64 -10.95
C HIS A 60 9.20 0.95 -9.67
N ASN A 61 9.00 -0.37 -9.71
CA ASN A 61 8.62 -1.13 -8.52
C ASN A 61 9.70 -1.07 -7.43
N GLY A 62 10.97 -1.17 -7.82
CA GLY A 62 12.09 -1.03 -6.89
C GLY A 62 12.14 0.35 -6.22
N ILE A 63 11.83 1.42 -6.95
CA ILE A 63 11.72 2.77 -6.38
C ILE A 63 10.63 2.82 -5.31
N LEU A 64 9.45 2.29 -5.61
CA LEU A 64 8.32 2.30 -4.67
C LEU A 64 8.58 1.46 -3.42
N LEU A 65 9.20 0.28 -3.56
CA LEU A 65 9.44 -0.66 -2.47
C LEU A 65 10.66 -0.29 -1.62
N LEU A 66 11.69 0.28 -2.22
CA LEU A 66 12.95 0.60 -1.54
C LEU A 66 13.02 2.07 -1.09
N GLN A 67 12.34 2.99 -1.77
CA GLN A 67 12.42 4.44 -1.52
C GLN A 67 13.89 4.96 -1.54
N PRO A 68 14.64 4.73 -2.63
CA PRO A 68 16.02 5.21 -2.74
C PRO A 68 16.06 6.75 -2.90
N ALA A 69 17.19 7.36 -2.56
CA ALA A 69 17.47 8.77 -2.85
C ALA A 69 17.77 9.02 -4.35
N SER A 70 18.26 8.02 -5.08
CA SER A 70 18.47 8.06 -6.53
C SER A 70 18.59 6.66 -7.13
N VAL A 71 18.32 6.53 -8.43
CA VAL A 71 18.53 5.30 -9.19
C VAL A 71 19.48 5.53 -10.35
N ARG A 72 20.37 4.57 -10.57
CA ARG A 72 21.20 4.51 -11.77
C ARG A 72 20.99 3.17 -12.48
N VAL A 73 20.76 3.23 -13.79
CA VAL A 73 20.64 2.04 -14.64
C VAL A 73 21.81 2.02 -15.61
N TYR A 74 22.52 0.90 -15.65
CA TYR A 74 23.54 0.60 -16.64
C TYR A 74 22.89 -0.28 -17.68
N ALA A 75 22.52 0.35 -18.79
CA ALA A 75 21.76 -0.25 -19.88
C ALA A 75 22.72 -0.72 -20.99
N PRO A 76 22.40 -1.81 -21.71
CA PRO A 76 23.10 -2.21 -22.93
C PRO A 76 22.54 -1.48 -24.17
N VAL A 77 21.86 -0.35 -23.98
CA VAL A 77 21.19 0.47 -25.00
C VAL A 77 21.30 1.93 -24.58
N GLU A 78 21.25 2.81 -25.57
CA GLU A 78 21.34 4.24 -25.35
C GLU A 78 20.09 4.78 -24.64
N GLU A 79 20.23 5.85 -23.86
CA GLU A 79 19.10 6.45 -23.12
C GLU A 79 17.93 6.83 -24.05
N SER A 80 18.22 7.31 -25.27
CA SER A 80 17.20 7.68 -26.26
C SER A 80 16.29 6.52 -26.68
N GLU A 81 16.74 5.28 -26.56
CA GLU A 81 15.94 4.08 -26.88
C GLU A 81 14.91 3.77 -25.78
N LEU A 82 15.01 4.43 -24.63
CA LEU A 82 14.14 4.26 -23.46
C LEU A 82 13.14 5.42 -23.27
N GLU A 83 13.29 6.49 -24.04
CA GLU A 83 12.38 7.64 -24.10
C GLU A 83 11.15 7.22 -24.92
N PRO A 84 9.97 6.92 -24.34
CA PRO A 84 9.17 7.82 -23.50
C PRO A 84 8.82 7.27 -22.10
N LEU A 85 9.16 6.01 -21.84
CA LEU A 85 8.86 5.38 -20.55
C LEU A 85 9.74 5.97 -19.45
N LEU A 86 11.01 6.26 -19.74
CA LEU A 86 11.91 6.92 -18.82
C LEU A 86 11.41 8.31 -18.43
N GLY A 87 10.97 9.12 -19.40
CA GLY A 87 10.29 10.40 -19.14
C GLY A 87 9.06 10.25 -18.24
N SER A 88 8.23 9.23 -18.47
CA SER A 88 7.07 8.93 -17.62
C SER A 88 7.49 8.59 -16.18
N LEU A 89 8.53 7.77 -16.00
CA LEU A 89 9.03 7.42 -14.67
C LEU A 89 9.60 8.63 -13.93
N ARG A 90 10.35 9.50 -14.62
CA ARG A 90 10.87 10.75 -14.06
C ARG A 90 9.74 11.72 -13.67
N GLY A 91 8.63 11.72 -14.41
CA GLY A 91 7.45 12.51 -14.07
C GLY A 91 6.65 11.97 -12.87
N ILE A 92 6.69 10.66 -12.64
CA ILE A 92 5.99 10.01 -11.53
C ILE A 92 6.79 10.07 -10.24
N HIS A 93 8.11 9.89 -10.33
CA HIS A 93 9.00 9.82 -9.17
C HIS A 93 9.83 11.08 -9.06
N ASN A 94 9.76 11.74 -7.90
CA ASN A 94 10.62 12.88 -7.59
C ASN A 94 12.01 12.43 -7.10
N ILE A 95 12.61 11.44 -7.78
CA ILE A 95 13.99 11.00 -7.51
C ILE A 95 14.81 11.04 -8.80
N PRO A 96 16.11 11.35 -8.74
CA PRO A 96 16.95 11.30 -9.92
C PRO A 96 17.07 9.86 -10.47
N ILE A 97 16.80 9.70 -11.77
CA ILE A 97 17.02 8.46 -12.53
C ILE A 97 17.98 8.75 -13.67
N THR A 98 19.17 8.13 -13.65
CA THR A 98 20.22 8.31 -14.67
C THR A 98 20.46 6.99 -15.43
N ILE A 99 20.58 7.05 -16.75
CA ILE A 99 21.04 5.94 -17.59
C ILE A 99 22.49 6.22 -18.01
N ASN A 100 23.37 5.22 -17.93
CA ASN A 100 24.76 5.34 -18.39
C ASN A 100 25.12 4.16 -19.32
N ASP A 101 25.73 4.45 -20.47
CA ASP A 101 26.21 3.45 -21.45
C ASP A 101 27.58 2.81 -21.11
N ALA A 102 28.20 3.18 -20.00
CA ALA A 102 29.53 2.67 -19.64
C ALA A 102 29.45 1.39 -18.79
N SER A 103 30.36 0.44 -19.06
CA SER A 103 30.62 -0.75 -18.24
C SER A 103 30.65 -0.37 -16.76
N ALA A 104 29.65 -0.81 -16.00
CA ALA A 104 29.58 -0.56 -14.58
C ALA A 104 30.87 -1.08 -13.91
N PRO A 105 31.50 -0.31 -13.00
CA PRO A 105 32.70 -0.77 -12.33
C PRO A 105 32.43 -2.13 -11.66
N PRO A 106 33.43 -3.06 -11.65
CA PRO A 106 33.28 -4.32 -10.95
C PRO A 106 33.03 -4.02 -9.47
N PHE A 107 31.87 -4.45 -8.98
CA PHE A 107 31.52 -4.33 -7.57
C PHE A 107 31.60 -5.73 -6.95
N GLY A 108 32.19 -5.81 -5.77
CA GLY A 108 32.09 -7.02 -4.95
C GLY A 108 30.64 -7.18 -4.49
N GLU A 109 30.09 -8.37 -4.66
CA GLU A 109 28.79 -8.76 -4.11
C GLU A 109 28.84 -8.63 -2.58
N ARG A 110 28.40 -7.48 -2.06
CA ARG A 110 28.09 -7.35 -0.64
C ARG A 110 26.59 -7.20 -0.52
N PRO A 111 25.87 -8.19 0.03
CA PRO A 111 24.49 -7.97 0.43
C PRO A 111 24.46 -6.77 1.38
N VAL A 112 23.67 -5.76 1.05
CA VAL A 112 23.41 -4.65 1.96
C VAL A 112 22.43 -5.13 2.99
N ASP A 113 22.96 -5.60 4.12
CA ASP A 113 22.19 -5.66 5.36
C ASP A 113 22.05 -4.22 5.85
N VAL A 114 20.85 -3.66 5.74
CA VAL A 114 20.54 -2.39 6.39
C VAL A 114 20.55 -2.67 7.89
N PRO A 115 21.43 -2.02 8.68
CA PRO A 115 21.62 -2.36 10.08
C PRO A 115 20.31 -2.21 10.85
N ALA A 116 19.95 -3.27 11.57
CA ALA A 116 18.73 -3.28 12.35
C ALA A 116 18.92 -2.53 13.67
N VAL A 117 18.11 -1.50 13.90
CA VAL A 117 17.97 -0.91 15.23
C VAL A 117 16.84 -1.64 15.94
N GLU A 118 17.15 -2.38 17.01
CA GLU A 118 16.10 -2.91 17.90
C GLU A 118 15.35 -1.74 18.54
N VAL A 119 14.12 -1.48 18.09
CA VAL A 119 13.20 -0.60 18.82
C VAL A 119 12.34 -1.50 19.70
N ARG A 120 12.71 -1.59 20.98
CA ARG A 120 11.92 -2.28 22.01
C ARG A 120 11.16 -1.27 22.85
N GLU A 121 9.94 -0.94 22.45
CA GLU A 121 9.06 -0.16 23.33
C GLU A 121 7.63 -0.68 23.23
N ARG A 122 7.04 -1.01 24.39
CA ARG A 122 5.60 -1.17 24.51
C ARG A 122 5.02 0.21 24.84
N PRO A 123 3.92 0.64 24.20
CA PRO A 123 3.21 1.83 24.66
C PRO A 123 2.86 1.68 26.14
N GLU A 124 3.07 2.74 26.93
CA GLU A 124 2.63 2.75 28.32
C GLU A 124 1.10 2.60 28.38
N PRO A 125 0.56 1.81 29.32
CA PRO A 125 -0.87 1.68 29.49
C PRO A 125 -1.50 3.03 29.89
N MET A 126 -2.52 3.48 29.18
CA MET A 126 -3.23 4.76 29.45
C MET A 126 -4.19 4.69 30.67
N GLY A 127 -4.05 3.69 31.55
CA GLY A 127 -5.01 3.44 32.62
C GLY A 127 -6.42 3.18 32.06
N ASP A 128 -7.45 3.75 32.71
CA ASP A 128 -8.86 3.53 32.38
C ASP A 128 -9.37 4.35 31.16
N LEU A 129 -8.53 5.25 30.62
CA LEU A 129 -8.90 6.16 29.54
C LEU A 129 -9.00 5.46 28.18
N LEU A 130 -9.91 5.94 27.33
CA LEU A 130 -10.03 5.45 25.96
C LEU A 130 -8.94 6.01 25.05
N ALA A 131 -8.42 5.17 24.17
CA ALA A 131 -7.74 5.61 22.95
C ALA A 131 -8.73 5.64 21.78
N LEU A 132 -8.90 6.79 21.14
CA LEU A 132 -9.82 6.96 20.02
C LEU A 132 -9.05 6.93 18.70
N GLY A 133 -9.59 6.23 17.70
CA GLY A 133 -9.05 6.18 16.36
C GLY A 133 -10.09 6.57 15.33
N LEU A 134 -9.73 7.43 14.38
CA LEU A 134 -10.55 7.78 13.21
C LEU A 134 -9.74 7.47 11.94
N ASP A 135 -10.27 6.62 11.07
CA ASP A 135 -9.72 6.31 9.75
C ASP A 135 -10.60 6.94 8.66
N ILE A 136 -10.03 7.83 7.86
CA ILE A 136 -10.74 8.62 6.86
C ILE A 136 -10.29 8.20 5.45
N GLY A 137 -11.12 7.38 4.81
CA GLY A 137 -10.98 7.02 3.40
C GLY A 137 -11.71 7.97 2.46
N GLY A 138 -11.55 7.76 1.15
CA GLY A 138 -12.23 8.57 0.13
C GLY A 138 -13.75 8.41 0.10
N THR A 139 -14.28 7.28 0.57
CA THR A 139 -15.72 6.94 0.50
C THR A 139 -16.35 6.70 1.86
N GLY A 140 -15.58 6.25 2.85
CA GLY A 140 -16.06 5.99 4.20
C GLY A 140 -15.05 6.40 5.28
N MET A 141 -15.59 6.76 6.44
CA MET A 141 -14.88 6.97 7.70
C MET A 141 -15.22 5.85 8.67
N LYS A 142 -14.23 5.43 9.45
CA LYS A 142 -14.43 4.46 10.53
C LYS A 142 -13.81 5.00 11.80
N ALA A 143 -14.50 4.85 12.91
CA ALA A 143 -13.93 5.18 14.21
C ALA A 143 -14.00 3.99 15.15
N CYS A 144 -13.08 3.95 16.10
CA CYS A 144 -13.12 2.98 17.19
C CYS A 144 -12.65 3.62 18.50
N ALA A 145 -13.14 3.05 19.60
CA ALA A 145 -12.59 3.28 20.93
C ALA A 145 -11.88 2.00 21.37
N VAL A 146 -10.68 2.18 21.92
CA VAL A 146 -9.78 1.11 22.33
C VAL A 146 -9.45 1.25 23.82
N ARG A 147 -9.49 0.12 24.53
CA ARG A 147 -9.04 -0.03 25.93
C ARG A 147 -8.23 -1.31 26.02
N ASP A 148 -7.09 -1.27 26.69
CA ASP A 148 -6.17 -2.42 26.85
C ASP A 148 -5.82 -3.12 25.52
N GLY A 149 -5.63 -2.32 24.47
CA GLY A 149 -5.30 -2.81 23.12
C GLY A 149 -6.45 -3.51 22.38
N ARG A 150 -7.67 -3.53 22.93
CA ARG A 150 -8.87 -4.13 22.34
C ARG A 150 -9.88 -3.07 21.93
N ILE A 151 -10.53 -3.27 20.79
CA ILE A 151 -11.67 -2.45 20.37
C ILE A 151 -12.83 -2.74 21.32
N VAL A 152 -13.31 -1.71 22.03
CA VAL A 152 -14.51 -1.80 22.88
C VAL A 152 -15.75 -1.29 22.17
N ARG A 153 -15.58 -0.33 21.25
CA ARG A 153 -16.67 0.23 20.41
C ARG A 153 -16.17 0.58 19.02
N PHE A 154 -17.08 0.52 18.05
CA PHE A 154 -16.78 0.86 16.66
C PHE A 154 -17.95 1.60 16.01
N GLY A 155 -17.65 2.38 14.99
CA GLY A 155 -18.62 3.09 14.18
C GLY A 155 -18.10 3.32 12.77
N GLN A 156 -19.03 3.51 11.84
CA GLN A 156 -18.72 3.91 10.47
C GLN A 156 -19.71 4.94 9.96
N ALA A 157 -19.27 5.74 9.00
CA ALA A 157 -20.09 6.69 8.26
C ALA A 157 -19.54 6.81 6.83
N GLU A 158 -20.34 7.26 5.86
CA GLU A 158 -19.79 7.68 4.56
C GLU A 158 -18.83 8.85 4.77
N THR A 159 -17.80 9.09 3.95
CA THR A 159 -16.97 10.31 4.07
C THR A 159 -17.68 11.52 3.49
N TRP A 160 -18.43 11.29 2.41
CA TRP A 160 -19.11 12.32 1.64
C TRP A 160 -20.52 11.83 1.26
N PRO A 161 -21.54 12.11 2.09
CA PRO A 161 -22.94 11.95 1.69
C PRO A 161 -23.22 12.72 0.40
N GLU A 162 -24.28 12.32 -0.29
CA GLU A 162 -24.68 12.99 -1.51
C GLU A 162 -24.85 14.51 -1.29
N GLY A 163 -24.26 15.32 -2.18
CA GLY A 163 -24.26 16.78 -2.08
C GLY A 163 -23.23 17.39 -1.12
N GLU A 164 -22.69 16.65 -0.16
CA GLU A 164 -21.75 17.21 0.84
C GLU A 164 -20.31 17.35 0.33
N ARG A 165 -19.66 18.45 0.74
CA ARG A 165 -18.30 18.88 0.36
C ARG A 165 -17.69 19.78 1.44
N GLY A 166 -16.38 19.97 1.38
CA GLY A 166 -15.65 20.94 2.18
C GLY A 166 -15.12 20.41 3.51
N LEU A 167 -14.13 21.14 4.05
CA LEU A 167 -13.42 20.75 5.27
C LEU A 167 -14.33 20.73 6.51
N ASP A 168 -15.28 21.65 6.61
CA ASP A 168 -16.18 21.77 7.77
C ASP A 168 -17.17 20.61 7.85
N SER A 169 -17.70 20.16 6.71
CA SER A 169 -18.51 18.94 6.64
C SER A 169 -17.70 17.73 7.12
N LEU A 170 -16.46 17.58 6.62
CA LEU A 170 -15.57 16.49 7.03
C LEU A 170 -15.31 16.51 8.55
N VAL A 171 -14.97 17.68 9.10
CA VAL A 171 -14.71 17.86 10.55
C VAL A 171 -15.95 17.51 11.36
N THR A 172 -17.10 18.07 11.02
CA THR A 172 -18.36 17.85 11.74
C THR A 172 -18.71 16.36 11.82
N ARG A 173 -18.57 15.65 10.70
CA ARG A 173 -18.94 14.23 10.60
C ARG A 173 -17.93 13.32 11.27
N GLY A 174 -16.63 13.60 11.13
CA GLY A 174 -15.60 12.88 11.86
C GLY A 174 -15.75 13.05 13.37
N ARG A 175 -16.00 14.28 13.86
CA ARG A 175 -16.29 14.54 15.28
C ARG A 175 -17.52 13.79 15.78
N ALA A 176 -18.63 13.86 15.03
CA ALA A 176 -19.85 13.13 15.39
C ALA A 176 -19.61 11.62 15.49
N LEU A 177 -18.80 11.07 14.59
CA LEU A 177 -18.44 9.65 14.61
C LEU A 177 -17.53 9.30 15.81
N ILE A 178 -16.56 10.15 16.13
CA ILE A 178 -15.70 10.01 17.31
C ILE A 178 -16.53 10.04 18.59
N GLU A 179 -17.42 11.03 18.73
CA GLU A 179 -18.31 11.16 19.90
C GLU A 179 -19.23 9.95 20.06
N LYS A 180 -19.77 9.45 18.94
CA LYS A 180 -20.60 8.25 18.94
C LYS A 180 -19.87 7.03 19.50
N VAL A 181 -18.59 6.81 19.15
CA VAL A 181 -17.83 5.67 19.68
C VAL A 181 -17.25 5.91 21.08
N ARG A 182 -17.17 7.17 21.50
CA ARG A 182 -16.75 7.57 22.86
C ARG A 182 -17.85 7.36 23.89
N GLU A 183 -19.11 7.61 23.52
CA GLU A 183 -20.30 7.49 24.39
C GLU A 183 -20.16 8.25 25.72
N GLY A 184 -19.52 9.42 25.69
CA GLY A 184 -19.35 10.29 26.85
C GLY A 184 -18.23 9.86 27.82
N GLU A 185 -17.53 8.76 27.58
CA GLU A 185 -16.38 8.37 28.39
C GLU A 185 -15.16 9.29 28.15
N ALA A 186 -14.29 9.39 29.16
CA ALA A 186 -13.05 10.14 29.04
C ALA A 186 -12.08 9.46 28.07
N ALA A 187 -11.48 10.24 27.19
CA ALA A 187 -10.52 9.79 26.20
C ALA A 187 -9.15 10.44 26.42
N GLY A 188 -8.11 9.62 26.46
CA GLY A 188 -6.74 10.04 26.71
C GLY A 188 -5.98 10.40 25.43
N SER A 189 -6.40 9.92 24.26
CA SER A 189 -5.71 10.20 22.99
C SER A 189 -6.62 10.07 21.78
N LEU A 190 -6.25 10.74 20.69
CA LEU A 190 -6.90 10.61 19.38
C LEU A 190 -5.86 10.41 18.28
N GLY A 191 -5.95 9.33 17.51
CA GLY A 191 -5.25 9.23 16.25
C GLY A 191 -6.19 9.31 15.05
N VAL A 192 -5.73 9.97 14.00
CA VAL A 192 -6.47 10.18 12.76
C VAL A 192 -5.63 9.67 11.59
N GLY A 193 -6.08 8.59 10.96
CA GLY A 193 -5.59 8.09 9.68
C GLY A 193 -6.30 8.81 8.55
N PHE A 194 -5.55 9.30 7.56
CA PHE A 194 -6.09 10.03 6.43
C PHE A 194 -5.50 9.51 5.13
N ALA A 195 -6.37 9.10 4.20
CA ALA A 195 -6.00 8.47 2.94
C ALA A 195 -5.40 9.50 1.94
N SER A 196 -4.16 9.89 2.21
CA SER A 196 -3.42 10.94 1.50
C SER A 196 -1.91 10.72 1.62
N PRO A 197 -1.13 11.06 0.59
CA PRO A 197 0.32 11.17 0.70
C PRO A 197 0.71 12.20 1.77
N MET A 198 1.56 11.78 2.71
CA MET A 198 2.06 12.65 3.78
C MET A 198 3.58 12.79 3.72
N GLY A 199 4.04 14.02 3.94
CA GLY A 199 5.43 14.38 4.14
C GLY A 199 5.85 14.33 5.62
N VAL A 200 6.98 14.96 5.91
CA VAL A 200 7.56 15.01 7.27
C VAL A 200 6.60 15.71 8.23
N GLY A 201 6.47 15.18 9.45
CA GLY A 201 5.61 15.74 10.48
C GLY A 201 4.10 15.55 10.27
N GLY A 202 3.68 14.64 9.37
CA GLY A 202 2.26 14.41 9.09
C GLY A 202 1.63 15.48 8.20
N GLN A 203 2.44 16.29 7.51
CA GLN A 203 1.96 17.26 6.54
C GLN A 203 1.37 16.54 5.33
N VAL A 204 0.12 16.82 5.00
CA VAL A 204 -0.48 16.36 3.74
C VAL A 204 0.21 17.06 2.57
N VAL A 205 0.87 16.29 1.69
CA VAL A 205 1.58 16.83 0.51
C VAL A 205 0.76 16.71 -0.77
N GLY A 206 -0.35 15.98 -0.73
CA GLY A 206 -1.29 15.86 -1.85
C GLY A 206 -2.58 15.18 -1.43
N LEU A 207 -3.63 15.33 -2.23
CA LEU A 207 -4.91 14.69 -1.99
C LEU A 207 -5.17 13.63 -3.05
N SER A 208 -5.87 12.56 -2.67
CA SER A 208 -6.49 11.69 -3.68
C SER A 208 -7.51 12.49 -4.48
N THR A 209 -7.77 12.11 -5.73
CA THR A 209 -8.71 12.85 -6.60
C THR A 209 -10.08 13.03 -5.96
N VAL A 210 -10.62 12.01 -5.28
CA VAL A 210 -11.89 12.11 -4.55
C VAL A 210 -11.81 13.14 -3.44
N MET A 211 -10.73 13.14 -2.65
CA MET A 211 -10.51 14.15 -1.60
C MET A 211 -10.33 15.55 -2.19
N GLN A 212 -9.57 15.71 -3.27
CA GLN A 212 -9.37 16.99 -3.94
C GLN A 212 -10.68 17.54 -4.52
N GLN A 213 -11.48 16.70 -5.18
CA GLN A 213 -12.80 17.09 -5.70
C GLN A 213 -13.78 17.52 -4.60
N ARG A 214 -13.68 16.91 -3.41
CA ARG A 214 -14.60 17.17 -2.30
C ARG A 214 -14.14 18.28 -1.37
N LEU A 215 -12.84 18.43 -1.15
CA LEU A 215 -12.25 19.45 -0.28
C LEU A 215 -11.87 20.73 -1.02
N GLY A 216 -11.59 20.65 -2.33
CA GLY A 216 -11.04 21.75 -3.12
C GLY A 216 -9.51 21.73 -3.20
N GLU A 217 -8.97 22.44 -4.20
CA GLU A 217 -7.53 22.61 -4.38
C GLU A 217 -6.95 23.57 -3.34
N GLY A 218 -5.72 23.33 -2.89
CA GLY A 218 -5.01 24.23 -1.97
C GLY A 218 -5.58 24.30 -0.55
N VAL A 219 -6.50 23.40 -0.18
CA VAL A 219 -7.06 23.36 1.19
C VAL A 219 -5.96 23.18 2.23
N ASN A 220 -5.98 24.02 3.27
CA ASN A 220 -5.03 23.91 4.38
C ASN A 220 -5.53 22.89 5.41
N LEU A 221 -4.83 21.76 5.53
CA LEU A 221 -5.18 20.68 6.46
C LEU A 221 -4.35 20.66 7.75
N SER A 222 -3.47 21.65 7.96
CA SER A 222 -2.57 21.69 9.13
C SER A 222 -3.30 21.69 10.49
N HIS A 223 -4.48 22.30 10.55
CA HIS A 223 -5.31 22.36 11.78
C HIS A 223 -6.36 21.25 11.87
N LEU A 224 -6.48 20.39 10.87
CA LEU A 224 -7.50 19.35 10.82
C LEU A 224 -7.49 18.43 12.07
N PRO A 225 -6.34 17.97 12.58
CA PRO A 225 -6.32 17.08 13.76
C PRO A 225 -6.81 17.77 15.02
N ALA A 226 -6.41 19.04 15.23
CA ALA A 226 -6.85 19.83 16.38
C ALA A 226 -8.38 20.04 16.35
N ARG A 227 -8.94 20.31 15.15
CA ARG A 227 -10.39 20.45 14.97
C ARG A 227 -11.15 19.16 15.30
N PHE A 228 -10.58 17.99 15.02
CA PHE A 228 -11.19 16.72 15.44
C PHE A 228 -11.13 16.50 16.95
N ALA A 229 -10.09 16.98 17.63
CA ALA A 229 -9.87 16.72 19.06
C ALA A 229 -10.55 17.73 20.01
N GLU A 230 -10.83 18.94 19.54
CA GLU A 230 -11.34 20.06 20.35
C GLU A 230 -12.54 19.66 21.24
N GLY A 231 -12.38 19.73 22.57
CA GLY A 231 -13.43 19.38 23.54
C GLY A 231 -13.74 17.88 23.67
N ILE A 232 -12.99 17.01 23.00
CA ILE A 232 -13.14 15.55 23.02
C ILE A 232 -11.97 14.89 23.74
N VAL A 233 -10.75 15.35 23.47
CA VAL A 233 -9.50 14.78 24.00
C VAL A 233 -8.57 15.89 24.46
N ASP A 234 -8.09 15.80 25.71
CA ASP A 234 -7.08 16.71 26.28
C ASP A 234 -5.64 16.20 26.15
N GLY A 235 -5.47 14.94 25.74
CA GLY A 235 -4.16 14.31 25.56
C GLY A 235 -3.65 14.32 24.11
N PRO A 236 -2.67 13.47 23.76
CA PRO A 236 -1.98 13.53 22.48
C PRO A 236 -2.91 13.24 21.29
N VAL A 237 -2.74 14.05 20.24
CA VAL A 237 -3.43 13.91 18.96
C VAL A 237 -2.41 13.64 17.88
N ALA A 238 -2.70 12.69 17.00
CA ALA A 238 -1.74 12.24 16.01
C ALA A 238 -2.41 12.07 14.63
N PHE A 239 -1.75 12.55 13.57
CA PHE A 239 -2.32 12.59 12.21
C PHE A 239 -1.34 12.02 11.20
N PHE A 240 -1.78 10.99 10.48
CA PHE A 240 -0.90 10.19 9.64
C PHE A 240 -1.59 9.64 8.40
N ASN A 241 -0.77 9.21 7.46
CA ASN A 241 -1.22 8.31 6.42
C ASN A 241 -1.70 7.00 7.08
N ASP A 242 -2.88 6.55 6.68
CA ASP A 242 -3.54 5.35 7.20
C ASP A 242 -2.66 4.09 7.13
N LEU A 243 -1.95 3.89 6.02
CA LEU A 243 -1.12 2.71 5.77
C LEU A 243 0.20 2.76 6.53
N ALA A 244 0.84 3.93 6.61
CA ALA A 244 2.04 4.14 7.41
C ALA A 244 1.79 3.77 8.87
N ASN A 245 0.65 4.20 9.38
CA ASN A 245 0.29 3.97 10.76
C ASN A 245 -0.11 2.52 11.04
N LEU A 246 -0.81 1.86 10.10
CA LEU A 246 -1.04 0.42 10.17
C LEU A 246 0.26 -0.36 10.29
N GLY A 247 1.26 -0.04 9.46
CA GLY A 247 2.59 -0.64 9.56
C GLY A 247 3.26 -0.39 10.91
N ARG A 248 3.16 0.82 11.47
CA ARG A 248 3.73 1.14 12.79
C ARG A 248 3.08 0.33 13.91
N SER A 249 1.77 0.14 13.86
CA SER A 249 1.04 -0.67 14.83
C SER A 249 1.54 -2.12 14.79
N LEU A 250 1.57 -2.73 13.59
CA LEU A 250 2.04 -4.11 13.41
C LEU A 250 3.51 -4.27 13.82
N SER A 251 4.35 -3.28 13.50
CA SER A 251 5.74 -3.26 13.95
C SER A 251 5.88 -3.15 15.47
N GLY A 252 5.03 -2.33 16.11
CA GLY A 252 4.95 -2.24 17.58
C GLY A 252 4.52 -3.54 18.25
N GLU A 253 3.75 -4.39 17.55
CA GLU A 253 3.41 -5.76 17.97
C GLU A 253 4.55 -6.76 17.76
N GLY A 254 5.70 -6.32 17.26
CA GLY A 254 6.85 -7.18 17.00
C GLY A 254 6.84 -7.87 15.64
N ARG A 255 5.90 -7.54 14.73
CA ARG A 255 5.90 -8.08 13.36
C ARG A 255 7.12 -7.55 12.60
N ARG A 256 7.82 -8.41 11.89
CA ARG A 256 9.04 -8.10 11.13
C ARG A 256 9.02 -8.85 9.81
N ARG A 257 9.72 -8.29 8.82
CA ARG A 257 9.77 -8.86 7.47
C ARG A 257 8.37 -9.14 6.91
N LEU A 258 7.47 -8.19 7.07
CA LEU A 258 6.05 -8.28 6.73
C LEU A 258 5.69 -7.29 5.62
N LEU A 259 5.09 -7.78 4.52
CA LEU A 259 4.39 -6.94 3.56
C LEU A 259 2.90 -6.92 3.90
N ARG A 260 2.37 -5.76 4.26
CA ARG A 260 0.94 -5.56 4.52
C ARG A 260 0.27 -5.00 3.29
N LEU A 261 -0.76 -5.68 2.77
CA LEU A 261 -1.59 -5.24 1.64
C LEU A 261 -2.99 -4.86 2.12
N GLN A 262 -3.51 -3.73 1.64
CA GLN A 262 -4.82 -3.20 2.01
C GLN A 262 -5.71 -3.09 0.76
N VAL A 263 -6.74 -3.93 0.71
CA VAL A 263 -7.68 -4.04 -0.41
C VAL A 263 -9.03 -3.44 -0.04
N GLY A 264 -9.43 -2.38 -0.74
CA GLY A 264 -10.73 -1.75 -0.60
C GLY A 264 -11.08 -0.90 -1.82
N THR A 265 -11.72 0.26 -1.61
CA THR A 265 -12.00 1.21 -2.71
C THR A 265 -10.73 1.62 -3.46
N SER A 266 -9.61 1.73 -2.74
CA SER A 266 -8.27 1.85 -3.30
C SER A 266 -7.43 0.63 -2.97
N PHE A 267 -6.16 0.66 -3.37
CA PHE A 267 -5.14 -0.29 -2.94
C PHE A 267 -3.98 0.43 -2.29
N GLY A 268 -3.46 -0.11 -1.20
CA GLY A 268 -2.23 0.37 -0.60
C GLY A 268 -1.56 -0.69 0.27
N GLY A 269 -0.52 -0.29 0.98
CA GLY A 269 0.09 -1.14 1.99
C GLY A 269 1.40 -0.58 2.52
N CYS A 270 2.13 -1.41 3.25
CA CYS A 270 3.42 -1.05 3.80
C CYS A 270 4.32 -2.27 3.91
N TRP A 271 5.63 -2.02 3.99
CA TRP A 271 6.64 -3.03 4.30
C TRP A 271 7.22 -2.76 5.69
N ILE A 272 7.38 -3.80 6.49
CA ILE A 272 8.06 -3.75 7.79
C ILE A 272 9.34 -4.55 7.67
N ASP A 273 10.49 -3.88 7.82
CA ASP A 273 11.80 -4.52 7.69
C ASP A 273 12.16 -5.40 8.90
N ALA A 274 13.35 -6.02 8.91
CA ALA A 274 13.84 -6.82 10.03
C ALA A 274 13.96 -6.05 11.35
N ASP A 275 14.19 -4.75 11.28
CA ASP A 275 14.40 -3.88 12.43
C ASP A 275 13.09 -3.27 12.96
N GLY A 276 11.99 -3.41 12.20
CA GLY A 276 10.70 -2.82 12.52
C GLY A 276 10.49 -1.45 11.88
N THR A 277 11.45 -0.96 11.10
CA THR A 277 11.27 0.23 10.28
C THR A 277 10.16 -0.02 9.28
N VAL A 278 9.20 0.91 9.25
CA VAL A 278 8.05 0.85 8.35
C VAL A 278 8.33 1.71 7.13
N ASN A 279 8.14 1.12 5.96
CA ASN A 279 8.10 1.80 4.68
C ASN A 279 6.64 1.85 4.19
N ALA A 280 6.03 3.03 4.28
CA ALA A 280 4.73 3.30 3.70
C ALA A 280 4.91 3.46 2.18
N ALA A 281 4.78 2.34 1.46
CA ALA A 281 4.91 2.36 0.01
C ALA A 281 3.54 2.67 -0.62
N GLU A 282 3.55 3.48 -1.67
CA GLU A 282 2.38 3.71 -2.55
C GLU A 282 2.09 2.45 -3.39
N LEU A 283 1.87 1.30 -2.73
CA LEU A 283 1.85 -0.02 -3.35
C LEU A 283 0.80 -0.14 -4.45
N GLY A 284 -0.31 0.63 -4.38
CA GLY A 284 -1.31 0.66 -5.45
C GLY A 284 -0.75 1.06 -6.82
N ARG A 285 0.43 1.71 -6.85
CA ARG A 285 1.15 2.12 -8.06
C ARG A 285 2.14 1.06 -8.58
N LEU A 286 2.39 -0.03 -7.83
CA LEU A 286 3.28 -1.11 -8.31
C LEU A 286 2.70 -1.71 -9.58
N ILE A 287 3.53 -1.89 -10.60
CA ILE A 287 3.14 -2.52 -11.85
C ILE A 287 3.20 -4.03 -11.67
N ILE A 288 2.07 -4.70 -11.86
CA ILE A 288 1.95 -6.16 -11.74
C ILE A 288 1.58 -6.81 -13.06
N ASP A 289 0.91 -6.08 -13.97
CA ASP A 289 0.61 -6.53 -15.33
C ASP A 289 1.53 -5.82 -16.32
N ALA A 290 2.28 -6.60 -17.09
CA ALA A 290 3.27 -6.08 -18.02
C ALA A 290 2.79 -6.06 -19.48
N ARG A 291 1.53 -6.46 -19.73
CA ARG A 291 1.00 -6.50 -21.10
C ARG A 291 0.83 -5.09 -21.68
N PRO A 292 1.00 -4.91 -23.01
CA PRO A 292 0.82 -3.60 -23.65
C PRO A 292 -0.59 -3.01 -23.48
N ASP A 293 -1.60 -3.89 -23.39
CA ASP A 293 -3.01 -3.58 -23.20
C ASP A 293 -3.45 -3.63 -21.72
N ALA A 294 -2.50 -3.66 -20.79
CA ALA A 294 -2.79 -3.64 -19.35
C ALA A 294 -3.68 -2.44 -18.97
N ARG A 295 -4.56 -2.66 -17.98
CA ARG A 295 -5.54 -1.68 -17.53
C ARG A 295 -4.87 -0.39 -17.09
N GLU A 296 -5.49 0.73 -17.45
CA GLU A 296 -5.03 2.05 -17.05
C GLU A 296 -5.25 2.25 -15.54
N HIS A 297 -4.33 2.98 -14.93
CA HIS A 297 -4.50 3.46 -13.57
C HIS A 297 -5.50 4.61 -13.60
N THR A 298 -6.47 4.58 -12.68
CA THR A 298 -7.59 5.54 -12.68
C THR A 298 -7.16 7.02 -12.62
N TYR A 299 -5.96 7.31 -12.09
CA TYR A 299 -5.53 8.68 -11.75
C TYR A 299 -4.11 9.04 -12.20
N LEU A 300 -3.35 8.08 -12.72
CA LEU A 300 -1.94 8.28 -13.06
C LEU A 300 -1.74 7.80 -14.49
N PRO A 301 -0.80 8.37 -15.25
CA PRO A 301 -0.45 7.88 -16.59
C PRO A 301 0.36 6.58 -16.48
N LEU A 302 -0.21 5.57 -15.82
CA LEU A 302 0.36 4.26 -15.54
C LEU A 302 -0.58 3.18 -16.06
N ARG A 303 -0.02 2.09 -16.56
CA ARG A 303 -0.77 0.88 -16.94
C ARG A 303 -0.27 -0.30 -16.13
N GLY A 304 -1.16 -1.26 -15.88
CA GLY A 304 -0.80 -2.48 -15.16
C GLY A 304 -0.57 -2.31 -13.67
N ALA A 305 -0.92 -1.14 -13.11
CA ALA A 305 -0.76 -0.84 -11.70
C ALA A 305 -1.69 -1.70 -10.83
N MET A 306 -1.20 -2.15 -9.70
CA MET A 306 -1.86 -3.10 -8.80
C MET A 306 -3.26 -2.66 -8.40
N LYS A 307 -3.47 -1.36 -8.17
CA LYS A 307 -4.81 -0.81 -7.88
C LYS A 307 -5.85 -1.19 -8.95
N SER A 308 -5.49 -1.24 -10.23
CA SER A 308 -6.42 -1.54 -11.34
C SER A 308 -6.88 -3.00 -11.40
N TYR A 309 -6.31 -3.86 -10.54
CA TYR A 309 -6.63 -5.28 -10.47
C TYR A 309 -7.03 -5.66 -9.04
N LEU A 310 -6.20 -5.36 -8.06
CA LEU A 310 -6.39 -5.80 -6.67
C LEU A 310 -7.19 -4.82 -5.80
N SER A 311 -8.00 -3.94 -6.38
CA SER A 311 -8.97 -3.11 -5.63
C SER A 311 -10.41 -3.51 -5.92
N ASN A 312 -11.36 -2.97 -5.17
CA ASN A 312 -12.78 -3.11 -5.50
C ASN A 312 -13.10 -2.64 -6.93
N TYR A 313 -12.43 -1.59 -7.41
CA TYR A 313 -12.63 -1.11 -8.78
C TYR A 313 -12.11 -2.14 -9.80
N GLY A 314 -10.90 -2.66 -9.58
CA GLY A 314 -10.32 -3.69 -10.44
C GLY A 314 -11.14 -4.99 -10.46
N LEU A 315 -11.63 -5.41 -9.29
CA LEU A 315 -12.48 -6.57 -9.16
C LEU A 315 -13.84 -6.37 -9.84
N ALA A 316 -14.44 -5.17 -9.77
CA ALA A 316 -15.70 -4.87 -10.44
C ALA A 316 -15.60 -5.01 -11.97
N LEU A 317 -14.52 -4.50 -12.56
CA LEU A 317 -14.25 -4.68 -13.99
C LEU A 317 -14.07 -6.16 -14.36
N THR A 318 -13.30 -6.91 -13.57
CA THR A 318 -13.12 -8.35 -13.82
C THR A 318 -14.41 -9.12 -13.61
N TYR A 319 -15.24 -8.73 -12.64
CA TYR A 319 -16.55 -9.31 -12.43
C TYR A 319 -17.42 -9.15 -13.67
N GLU A 320 -17.47 -7.95 -14.25
CA GLU A 320 -18.21 -7.71 -15.49
C GLU A 320 -17.69 -8.57 -16.66
N GLU A 321 -16.36 -8.68 -16.82
CA GLU A 321 -15.73 -9.53 -17.83
C GLU A 321 -16.09 -11.02 -17.67
N VAL A 322 -16.13 -11.53 -16.43
CA VAL A 322 -16.37 -12.96 -16.13
C VAL A 322 -17.86 -13.31 -16.10
N VAL A 323 -18.68 -12.41 -15.57
CA VAL A 323 -20.11 -12.66 -15.28
C VAL A 323 -21.01 -12.12 -16.38
N GLY A 324 -20.57 -11.11 -17.12
CA GLY A 324 -21.37 -10.40 -18.12
C GLY A 324 -22.34 -9.38 -17.52
N GLU A 325 -22.16 -8.98 -16.26
CA GLU A 325 -23.00 -8.03 -15.55
C GLU A 325 -22.15 -6.95 -14.87
N ALA A 326 -22.44 -5.69 -15.16
CA ALA A 326 -21.77 -4.56 -14.52
C ALA A 326 -22.14 -4.49 -13.02
N VAL A 327 -21.13 -4.29 -12.17
CA VAL A 327 -21.30 -4.14 -10.72
C VAL A 327 -20.50 -2.94 -10.22
N THR A 328 -20.99 -2.27 -9.18
CA THR A 328 -20.25 -1.15 -8.60
C THR A 328 -19.06 -1.65 -7.76
N ALA A 329 -18.03 -0.80 -7.60
CA ALA A 329 -16.95 -1.06 -6.66
C ALA A 329 -17.43 -1.19 -5.20
N ARG A 330 -18.59 -0.63 -4.85
CA ARG A 330 -19.18 -0.81 -3.51
C ARG A 330 -19.70 -2.23 -3.32
N ASP A 331 -20.30 -2.80 -4.36
CA ASP A 331 -21.10 -4.03 -4.24
C ASP A 331 -20.36 -5.30 -4.67
N VAL A 332 -19.26 -5.18 -5.42
CA VAL A 332 -18.57 -6.33 -6.01
C VAL A 332 -18.12 -7.37 -4.98
N GLY A 333 -17.69 -6.95 -3.78
CA GLY A 333 -17.30 -7.88 -2.72
C GLY A 333 -18.46 -8.77 -2.27
N PHE A 334 -19.67 -8.22 -2.20
CA PHE A 334 -20.88 -8.97 -1.86
C PHE A 334 -21.30 -9.88 -3.00
N ARG A 335 -21.31 -9.38 -4.24
CA ARG A 335 -21.65 -10.20 -5.42
C ARG A 335 -20.70 -11.38 -5.61
N TRP A 336 -19.40 -11.14 -5.44
CA TRP A 336 -18.40 -12.21 -5.52
C TRP A 336 -18.60 -13.27 -4.42
N ARG A 337 -18.92 -12.86 -3.19
CA ARG A 337 -19.29 -13.79 -2.10
C ARG A 337 -20.52 -14.61 -2.47
N ASP A 338 -21.57 -13.98 -2.98
CA ASP A 338 -22.84 -14.63 -3.30
C ASP A 338 -22.63 -15.72 -4.38
N LEU A 339 -21.81 -15.44 -5.41
CA LEU A 339 -21.42 -16.44 -6.42
C LEU A 339 -20.73 -17.66 -5.79
N ASN A 340 -19.78 -17.45 -4.88
CA ASN A 340 -19.06 -18.55 -4.21
C ASN A 340 -19.98 -19.37 -3.29
N GLN A 341 -20.90 -18.72 -2.58
CA GLN A 341 -21.88 -19.41 -1.73
C GLN A 341 -22.85 -20.25 -2.55
N ALA A 342 -23.23 -19.78 -3.74
CA ALA A 342 -24.02 -20.53 -4.70
C ALA A 342 -23.22 -21.63 -5.44
N GLN A 343 -21.92 -21.77 -5.14
CA GLN A 343 -21.01 -22.68 -5.85
C GLN A 343 -20.97 -22.44 -7.38
N ASP A 344 -21.19 -21.19 -7.80
CA ASP A 344 -21.12 -20.81 -9.20
C ASP A 344 -19.66 -20.85 -9.67
N PRO A 345 -19.33 -21.53 -10.78
CA PRO A 345 -17.98 -21.60 -11.32
C PRO A 345 -17.32 -20.23 -11.55
N ARG A 346 -18.11 -19.19 -11.81
CA ARG A 346 -17.64 -17.81 -11.99
C ARG A 346 -17.08 -17.23 -10.69
N GLY A 347 -17.63 -17.61 -9.54
CA GLY A 347 -17.12 -17.21 -8.22
C GLY A 347 -15.70 -17.73 -7.98
N GLN A 348 -15.45 -18.99 -8.37
CA GLN A 348 -14.13 -19.62 -8.30
C GLN A 348 -13.17 -18.99 -9.33
N ALA A 349 -13.62 -18.70 -10.55
CA ALA A 349 -12.78 -18.03 -11.55
C ALA A 349 -12.27 -16.65 -11.07
N LEU A 350 -13.12 -15.87 -10.40
CA LEU A 350 -12.71 -14.60 -9.79
C LEU A 350 -11.70 -14.79 -8.64
N MET A 351 -11.84 -15.88 -7.87
CA MET A 351 -10.90 -16.25 -6.81
C MET A 351 -9.53 -16.62 -7.37
N ASP A 352 -9.50 -17.46 -8.40
CA ASP A 352 -8.26 -17.88 -9.04
C ASP A 352 -7.54 -16.69 -9.68
N TRP A 353 -8.30 -15.80 -10.34
CA TRP A 353 -7.77 -14.54 -10.87
C TRP A 353 -7.17 -13.64 -9.79
N PHE A 354 -7.90 -13.42 -8.69
CA PHE A 354 -7.43 -12.55 -7.60
C PHE A 354 -6.13 -13.10 -7.00
N LEU A 355 -6.12 -14.40 -6.71
CA LEU A 355 -4.97 -15.05 -6.10
C LEU A 355 -3.76 -15.12 -7.05
N ALA A 356 -3.96 -15.28 -8.37
CA ALA A 356 -2.86 -15.23 -9.33
C ALA A 356 -2.14 -13.87 -9.32
N TRP A 357 -2.88 -12.78 -9.14
CA TRP A 357 -2.28 -11.45 -8.95
C TRP A 357 -1.55 -11.32 -7.62
N ILE A 358 -2.09 -11.90 -6.54
CA ILE A 358 -1.38 -11.96 -5.25
C ILE A 358 -0.04 -12.69 -5.41
N ASP A 359 0.00 -13.84 -6.09
CA ASP A 359 1.25 -14.57 -6.33
C ASP A 359 2.26 -13.68 -7.09
N GLY A 360 1.81 -12.95 -8.11
CA GLY A 360 2.64 -12.01 -8.85
C GLY A 360 3.20 -10.88 -7.98
N VAL A 361 2.38 -10.32 -7.08
CA VAL A 361 2.82 -9.29 -6.12
C VAL A 361 3.87 -9.85 -5.17
N VAL A 362 3.67 -11.06 -4.65
CA VAL A 362 4.62 -11.71 -3.74
C VAL A 362 5.94 -11.98 -4.46
N ALA A 363 5.90 -12.52 -5.68
CA ALA A 363 7.10 -12.74 -6.49
C ALA A 363 7.88 -11.44 -6.73
N GLU A 364 7.17 -10.37 -7.11
CA GLU A 364 7.77 -9.05 -7.31
C GLU A 364 8.37 -8.49 -6.02
N ALA A 365 7.63 -8.54 -4.90
CA ALA A 365 8.09 -8.06 -3.61
C ALA A 365 9.37 -8.78 -3.16
N ARG A 366 9.45 -10.10 -3.36
CA ARG A 366 10.65 -10.89 -3.00
C ARG A 366 11.90 -10.51 -3.78
N CYS A 367 11.76 -9.96 -4.98
CA CYS A 367 12.90 -9.43 -5.74
C CYS A 367 13.56 -8.25 -5.01
N PHE A 368 12.79 -7.44 -4.29
CA PHE A 368 13.26 -6.21 -3.66
C PHE A 368 13.39 -6.31 -2.15
N LEU A 369 12.60 -7.14 -1.48
CA LEU A 369 12.50 -7.20 -0.03
C LEU A 369 13.16 -8.50 0.47
N PRO A 370 14.49 -8.50 0.68
CA PRO A 370 15.19 -9.70 1.11
C PRO A 370 14.64 -10.17 2.46
N GLY A 371 14.41 -11.48 2.56
CA GLY A 371 13.89 -12.09 3.76
C GLY A 371 12.44 -11.77 4.08
N LEU A 372 11.62 -11.31 3.13
CA LEU A 372 10.15 -11.28 3.25
C LEU A 372 9.66 -12.64 3.76
N ARG A 373 9.04 -12.67 4.95
CA ARG A 373 8.55 -13.91 5.59
C ARG A 373 7.05 -14.03 5.53
N GLU A 374 6.37 -12.89 5.56
CA GLU A 374 4.93 -12.85 5.69
C GLU A 374 4.34 -11.78 4.77
N VAL A 375 3.19 -12.09 4.17
CA VAL A 375 2.32 -11.14 3.48
C VAL A 375 0.95 -11.23 4.13
N GLU A 376 0.53 -10.15 4.74
CA GLU A 376 -0.79 -10.06 5.36
C GLU A 376 -1.70 -9.19 4.49
N ILE A 377 -2.88 -9.70 4.16
CA ILE A 377 -3.85 -9.04 3.27
C ILE A 377 -5.08 -8.66 4.08
N GLY A 378 -5.54 -7.42 3.97
CA GLY A 378 -6.81 -7.02 4.58
C GLY A 378 -7.47 -5.90 3.83
N GLY A 379 -8.18 -5.05 4.56
CA GLY A 379 -9.06 -4.03 3.98
C GLY A 379 -10.51 -4.46 3.86
N SER A 380 -11.36 -3.47 3.59
CA SER A 380 -12.82 -3.61 3.74
C SER A 380 -13.44 -4.60 2.77
N MET A 381 -12.81 -4.88 1.62
CA MET A 381 -13.30 -5.88 0.68
C MET A 381 -13.30 -7.29 1.27
N LEU A 382 -12.39 -7.54 2.22
CA LEU A 382 -12.15 -8.86 2.81
C LEU A 382 -12.89 -9.02 4.14
N GLN A 383 -13.84 -8.12 4.43
CA GLN A 383 -14.74 -8.27 5.58
C GLN A 383 -15.63 -9.50 5.43
N GLU A 384 -15.97 -10.09 6.57
CA GLU A 384 -16.98 -11.15 6.69
C GLU A 384 -16.80 -12.34 5.72
N GLY A 385 -17.79 -12.58 4.86
CA GLY A 385 -17.88 -13.76 4.01
C GLY A 385 -16.75 -13.86 2.99
N THR A 386 -16.35 -12.75 2.37
CA THR A 386 -15.31 -12.74 1.33
C THR A 386 -13.95 -13.13 1.93
N GLY A 387 -13.59 -12.57 3.08
CA GLY A 387 -12.37 -12.98 3.79
C GLY A 387 -12.40 -14.44 4.24
N ARG A 388 -13.54 -14.94 4.74
CA ARG A 388 -13.68 -16.36 5.12
C ARG A 388 -13.43 -17.32 3.96
N LEU A 389 -13.85 -16.95 2.74
CA LEU A 389 -13.63 -17.75 1.53
C LEU A 389 -12.16 -17.72 1.08
N LEU A 390 -11.52 -16.56 1.18
CA LEU A 390 -10.15 -16.35 0.71
C LEU A 390 -9.09 -17.00 1.63
N ARG A 391 -9.36 -17.08 2.95
CA ARG A 391 -8.39 -17.55 3.95
C ARG A 391 -7.82 -18.96 3.65
N PRO A 392 -8.63 -20.01 3.43
CA PRO A 392 -8.08 -21.34 3.15
C PRO A 392 -7.28 -21.39 1.84
N ALA A 393 -7.62 -20.54 0.86
CA ALA A 393 -6.91 -20.50 -0.41
C ALA A 393 -5.52 -19.86 -0.29
N LEU A 394 -5.37 -18.82 0.55
CA LEU A 394 -4.08 -18.21 0.87
C LEU A 394 -3.19 -19.16 1.70
N GLU A 395 -3.76 -19.83 2.69
CA GLU A 395 -3.04 -20.80 3.53
C GLU A 395 -2.44 -21.94 2.68
N ARG A 396 -3.19 -22.48 1.71
CA ARG A 396 -2.68 -23.52 0.79
C ARG A 396 -1.54 -23.05 -0.11
N ARG A 397 -1.43 -21.75 -0.37
CA ARG A 397 -0.38 -21.14 -1.21
C ARG A 397 0.86 -20.72 -0.42
N SER A 398 0.78 -20.78 0.91
CA SER A 398 1.89 -20.44 1.80
C SER A 398 2.99 -21.49 1.73
N GLN A 399 3.92 -21.34 0.79
CA GLN A 399 5.09 -22.21 0.68
C GLN A 399 6.31 -21.53 1.32
N GLU A 400 6.87 -20.54 0.65
CA GLU A 400 8.11 -19.86 1.09
C GLU A 400 7.82 -18.56 1.86
N VAL A 401 6.63 -17.99 1.66
CA VAL A 401 6.14 -16.80 2.35
C VAL A 401 4.78 -17.14 2.94
N THR A 402 4.58 -16.84 4.21
CA THR A 402 3.30 -17.03 4.88
C THR A 402 2.30 -16.00 4.37
N LEU A 403 1.17 -16.46 3.82
CA LEU A 403 0.09 -15.60 3.33
C LEU A 403 -1.08 -15.65 4.32
N THR A 404 -1.37 -14.53 4.95
CA THR A 404 -2.43 -14.43 5.97
C THR A 404 -3.45 -13.37 5.60
N LEU A 405 -4.66 -13.54 6.11
CA LEU A 405 -5.59 -12.42 6.19
C LEU A 405 -5.41 -11.71 7.52
N ALA A 406 -5.56 -10.37 7.51
CA ALA A 406 -5.65 -9.58 8.72
C ALA A 406 -6.70 -10.17 9.67
N ARG A 407 -6.48 -9.92 10.96
CA ARG A 407 -7.38 -10.33 12.03
C ARG A 407 -8.73 -9.63 11.91
N ASP A 408 -8.72 -8.31 11.68
CA ASP A 408 -9.90 -7.46 11.70
C ASP A 408 -10.03 -6.66 10.39
N PRO A 409 -10.13 -7.35 9.23
CA PRO A 409 -10.04 -6.71 7.92
C PRO A 409 -11.05 -5.56 7.80
N GLY A 410 -10.54 -4.41 7.36
CA GLY A 410 -11.34 -3.20 7.19
C GLY A 410 -11.53 -2.36 8.45
N TYR A 411 -11.19 -2.86 9.64
CA TYR A 411 -11.11 -2.08 10.89
C TYR A 411 -9.67 -1.80 11.33
N ASP A 412 -8.70 -2.55 10.79
CA ASP A 412 -7.27 -2.42 11.10
C ASP A 412 -6.75 -0.96 11.04
N GLY A 413 -7.25 -0.15 10.10
CA GLY A 413 -6.86 1.25 9.95
C GLY A 413 -7.29 2.13 11.14
N ALA A 414 -8.53 1.97 11.61
CA ALA A 414 -9.04 2.70 12.77
C ALA A 414 -8.36 2.23 14.07
N LEU A 415 -8.11 0.93 14.21
CA LEU A 415 -7.37 0.37 15.35
C LEU A 415 -5.93 0.89 15.38
N ALA A 416 -5.25 0.90 14.23
CA ALA A 416 -3.94 1.49 14.10
C ALA A 416 -3.99 2.98 14.46
N ALA A 417 -5.00 3.73 13.98
CA ALA A 417 -5.19 5.13 14.30
C ALA A 417 -5.29 5.33 15.82
N ALA A 418 -6.12 4.57 16.52
CA ALA A 418 -6.25 4.66 17.98
C ALA A 418 -4.92 4.47 18.72
N ARG A 419 -4.05 3.59 18.21
CA ARG A 419 -2.73 3.31 18.81
C ARG A 419 -1.67 4.34 18.44
N ALA A 420 -1.84 5.05 17.32
CA ALA A 420 -0.82 5.93 16.75
C ALA A 420 -0.19 6.94 17.72
N PRO A 421 -0.96 7.63 18.59
CA PRO A 421 -0.40 8.58 19.56
C PRO A 421 0.54 7.92 20.59
N LEU A 422 0.40 6.60 20.79
CA LEU A 422 1.15 5.83 21.78
C LEU A 422 2.38 5.12 21.16
N LEU A 423 2.50 5.12 19.83
CA LEU A 423 3.57 4.43 19.13
C LEU A 423 4.82 5.30 19.04
N MET A 424 5.95 4.72 19.45
CA MET A 424 7.28 5.31 19.27
C MET A 424 8.01 4.75 18.03
N THR A 425 7.41 3.78 17.32
CA THR A 425 8.01 3.10 16.16
C THR A 425 8.51 4.08 15.11
N PRO A 426 9.77 3.97 14.65
CA PRO A 426 10.34 4.84 13.62
C PRO A 426 9.72 4.58 12.24
N LEU A 427 9.64 5.64 11.44
CA LEU A 427 9.23 5.61 10.03
C LEU A 427 10.45 5.85 9.14
N ARG A 428 10.62 5.07 8.07
CA ARG A 428 11.70 5.32 7.11
C ARG A 428 11.42 6.62 6.37
N GLY A 429 12.42 7.49 6.26
CA GLY A 429 12.34 8.71 5.44
C GLY A 429 11.57 9.89 6.07
N LEU A 430 10.97 9.73 7.26
CA LEU A 430 10.35 10.83 8.00
C LEU A 430 11.07 10.99 9.35
N ARG A 431 11.90 12.03 9.47
CA ARG A 431 12.54 12.39 10.74
C ARG A 431 11.44 12.82 11.72
N ARG A 432 11.39 12.23 12.93
CA ARG A 432 10.58 12.74 14.04
C ARG A 432 11.20 14.08 14.46
N LEU A 433 10.42 15.17 14.39
CA LEU A 433 10.76 16.44 15.02
C LEU A 433 9.85 16.55 16.25
N GLY A 434 10.44 16.54 17.44
CA GLY A 434 9.73 16.47 18.73
C GLY A 434 10.11 15.21 19.49
#